data_AF-A0A968LCZ7-F1
#
_entry.id   AF-A0A968LCZ7-F1
#
_cell.length_a   1.000
_cell.length_b   1.000
_cell.length_c   1.000
_cell.angle_alpha   90.00
_cell.angle_beta   90.00
_cell.angle_gamma   90.00
#
_symmetry.space_group_name_H-M   'P 1'
#
loop_
_entity.id
_entity.type
_entity.pdbx_description
1 polymer ?
#
loop_
_entity_poly.entity_id
_entity_poly.type
_entity_poly.pdbx_seq_one_letter_code
_entity_poly.pdbx_strand_id
1 'polypeptide(L)'
;MRSALMHRRGWIRYLQDRYEEAEADLRQAIALSESSPHSYCLLSKILIDRGNYPEAMTAWQNAERYAQPRFPEQDECLYQAWEKLKGSANSSEYWVSGHR
;
A
#
# COMPACT_ATOMS: atom_id res chain seq x y z
N MET A 1 -14.46 10.75 -8.05
CA MET A 1 -14.35 11.84 -7.05
C MET A 1 -14.36 11.34 -5.60
N ARG A 2 -15.29 10.47 -5.17
CA ARG A 2 -15.35 9.96 -3.79
C ARG A 2 -14.12 9.14 -3.37
N SER A 3 -13.60 8.25 -4.21
CA SER A 3 -12.40 7.43 -3.91
C SER A 3 -11.17 8.31 -3.59
N ALA A 4 -10.90 9.34 -4.39
CA ALA A 4 -9.79 10.26 -4.15
C ALA A 4 -9.90 11.05 -2.83
N LEU A 5 -11.12 11.40 -2.41
CA LEU A 5 -11.34 12.05 -1.10
C LEU A 5 -11.05 11.08 0.05
N MET A 6 -11.49 9.82 -0.07
CA MET A 6 -11.25 8.79 0.93
C MET A 6 -9.75 8.46 1.04
N HIS A 7 -9.03 8.38 -0.07
CA HIS A 7 -7.57 8.27 -0.04
C HIS A 7 -6.93 9.44 0.70
N ARG A 8 -7.25 10.70 0.33
CA ARG A 8 -6.68 11.88 1.02
C ARG A 8 -7.00 11.88 2.52
N ARG A 9 -8.21 11.49 2.90
CA ARG A 9 -8.61 11.36 4.31
C ARG A 9 -7.83 10.25 5.02
N GLY A 10 -7.67 9.10 4.38
CA GLY A 10 -6.84 8.00 4.86
C GLY A 10 -5.39 8.43 5.07
N TRP A 11 -4.81 9.21 4.16
CA TRP A 11 -3.46 9.77 4.30
C TRP A 11 -3.33 10.71 5.50
N ILE A 12 -4.28 11.63 5.67
CA ILE A 12 -4.29 12.53 6.83
C ILE A 12 -4.40 11.74 8.14
N ARG A 13 -5.24 10.70 8.19
CA ARG A 13 -5.40 9.86 9.37
C ARG A 13 -4.15 9.02 9.67
N TYR A 14 -3.49 8.53 8.63
CA TYR A 14 -2.19 7.86 8.77
C TYR A 14 -1.15 8.79 9.42
N LEU A 15 -1.08 10.05 8.99
CA LEU A 15 -0.20 11.05 9.60
C LEU A 15 -0.58 11.42 11.05
N GLN A 16 -1.78 11.07 11.49
CA GLN A 16 -2.26 11.22 12.86
C GLN A 16 -2.10 9.95 13.70
N ASP A 17 -1.40 8.92 13.19
CA ASP A 17 -1.26 7.59 13.79
C ASP A 17 -2.60 6.86 14.02
N ARG A 18 -3.67 7.28 13.32
CA ARG A 18 -5.01 6.67 13.38
C ARG A 18 -5.13 5.56 12.35
N TYR A 19 -4.35 4.51 12.53
CA TYR A 19 -4.16 3.46 11.52
C TYR A 19 -5.44 2.69 11.19
N GLU A 20 -6.27 2.35 12.16
CA GLU A 20 -7.54 1.64 11.95
C GLU A 20 -8.51 2.44 11.07
N GLU A 21 -8.61 3.74 11.34
CA GLU A 21 -9.50 4.63 10.59
C GLU A 21 -8.96 4.96 9.20
N ALA A 22 -7.64 5.00 9.05
CA ALA A 22 -6.99 5.16 7.76
C ALA A 22 -7.19 3.91 6.88
N GLU A 23 -7.05 2.72 7.46
CA GLU A 23 -7.29 1.44 6.79
C GLU A 23 -8.74 1.33 6.31
N ALA A 24 -9.71 1.65 7.16
CA ALA A 24 -11.13 1.63 6.81
C ALA A 24 -11.44 2.56 5.63
N ASP A 25 -10.89 3.77 5.64
CA ASP A 25 -11.06 4.73 4.55
C ASP A 25 -10.47 4.23 3.24
N LEU A 26 -9.29 3.61 3.30
CA LEU A 26 -8.61 3.10 2.11
C LEU A 26 -9.32 1.89 1.54
N ARG A 27 -9.82 0.99 2.38
CA ARG A 27 -10.65 -0.13 1.91
C ARG A 27 -11.93 0.37 1.23
N GLN A 28 -12.56 1.43 1.75
CA GLN A 28 -13.67 2.09 1.06
C GLN A 28 -13.23 2.77 -0.24
N ALA A 29 -12.07 3.42 -0.27
CA ALA A 29 -11.52 4.04 -1.47
C ALA A 29 -11.28 3.02 -2.58
N ILE A 30 -10.75 1.85 -2.22
CA ILE A 30 -10.50 0.69 -3.09
C ILE A 30 -11.82 0.09 -3.58
N ALA A 31 -12.81 -0.11 -2.70
CA ALA A 31 -14.12 -0.63 -3.10
C ALA A 31 -14.85 0.30 -4.08
N LEU A 32 -14.58 1.60 -4.04
CA LEU A 32 -15.12 2.59 -4.98
C LEU A 32 -14.29 2.71 -6.27
N SER A 33 -13.04 2.28 -6.26
CA SER A 33 -12.10 2.37 -7.38
C SER A 33 -10.99 1.34 -7.20
N GLU A 34 -11.25 0.13 -7.67
CA GLU A 34 -10.36 -1.03 -7.51
C GLU A 34 -9.04 -0.87 -8.26
N SER A 35 -8.88 0.13 -9.12
CA SER A 35 -7.68 0.37 -9.92
C SER A 35 -6.86 1.56 -9.43
N SER A 36 -6.80 1.81 -8.11
CA SER A 36 -6.03 2.92 -7.53
C SER A 36 -4.71 2.44 -6.89
N PRO A 37 -3.56 2.56 -7.59
CA PRO A 37 -2.25 2.12 -7.06
C PRO A 37 -1.89 2.82 -5.76
N HIS A 38 -2.19 4.11 -5.67
CA HIS A 38 -1.95 4.94 -4.48
C HIS A 38 -2.71 4.45 -3.24
N SER A 39 -3.96 4.01 -3.41
CA SER A 39 -4.77 3.54 -2.29
C SER A 39 -4.24 2.22 -1.74
N TYR A 40 -3.80 1.32 -2.62
CA TYR A 40 -3.15 0.07 -2.23
C TYR A 40 -1.76 0.29 -1.60
N CYS A 41 -1.00 1.25 -2.11
CA CYS A 41 0.29 1.65 -1.55
C CYS A 41 0.18 2.21 -0.13
N LEU A 42 -0.79 3.09 0.13
CA LEU A 42 -1.00 3.60 1.49
C LEU A 42 -1.50 2.49 2.43
N LEU A 43 -2.36 1.60 1.92
CA LEU A 43 -2.85 0.45 2.68
C LEU A 43 -1.70 -0.49 3.08
N SER A 44 -0.79 -0.79 2.15
CA SER A 44 0.39 -1.63 2.46
C SER A 44 1.26 -0.99 3.53
N LYS A 45 1.50 0.34 3.45
CA LYS A 45 2.26 1.07 4.47
C LYS A 45 1.63 0.98 5.85
N ILE A 46 0.31 1.20 5.95
CA ILE A 46 -0.43 1.06 7.21
C ILE A 46 -0.30 -0.36 7.76
N LEU A 47 -0.48 -1.38 6.91
CA LEU A 47 -0.41 -2.77 7.35
C LEU A 47 1.00 -3.16 7.81
N ILE A 48 2.06 -2.64 7.17
CA ILE A 48 3.45 -2.80 7.63
C ILE A 48 3.63 -2.17 9.00
N ASP A 49 3.19 -0.93 9.19
CA ASP A 49 3.36 -0.21 10.46
C ASP A 49 2.54 -0.87 11.59
N ARG A 50 1.47 -1.60 11.25
CA ARG A 50 0.71 -2.47 12.18
C ARG A 50 1.29 -3.89 12.35
N GLY A 51 2.35 -4.25 11.62
CA GLY A 51 2.99 -5.57 11.67
C GLY A 51 2.26 -6.68 10.92
N ASN A 52 1.22 -6.37 10.14
CA ASN A 52 0.48 -7.33 9.32
C ASN A 52 1.12 -7.49 7.93
N TYR A 53 2.32 -8.08 7.91
CA TYR A 53 3.13 -8.26 6.70
C TYR A 53 2.47 -9.08 5.58
N PRO A 54 1.73 -10.19 5.86
CA PRO A 54 1.08 -10.97 4.80
C PRO A 54 0.07 -10.13 4.00
N GLU A 55 -0.79 -9.37 4.70
CA GLU A 55 -1.79 -8.54 4.04
C GLU A 55 -1.15 -7.33 3.36
N ALA A 56 -0.10 -6.76 3.97
CA ALA A 56 0.67 -5.68 3.36
C ALA A 56 1.29 -6.09 2.02
N MET A 57 1.80 -7.33 1.92
CA MET A 57 2.34 -7.88 0.68
C MET A 57 1.26 -7.98 -0.41
N THR A 58 0.07 -8.48 -0.07
CA THR A 58 -1.06 -8.52 -1.01
C THR A 58 -1.47 -7.13 -1.48
N ALA A 59 -1.53 -6.15 -0.57
CA ALA A 59 -1.82 -4.77 -0.93
C ALA A 59 -0.75 -4.20 -1.87
N TRP A 60 0.53 -4.45 -1.59
CA TRP A 60 1.64 -4.00 -2.43
C TRP A 60 1.60 -4.63 -3.84
N GLN A 61 1.35 -5.94 -3.94
CA GLN A 61 1.20 -6.63 -5.24
C GLN A 61 0.04 -6.08 -6.06
N ASN A 62 -1.08 -5.73 -5.42
CA ASN A 62 -2.18 -5.05 -6.10
C ASN A 62 -1.78 -3.64 -6.55
N ALA A 63 -1.03 -2.90 -5.74
CA ALA A 63 -0.50 -1.60 -6.14
C ALA A 63 0.39 -1.72 -7.39
N GLU A 64 1.31 -2.68 -7.43
CA GLU A 64 2.18 -2.96 -8.58
C GLU A 64 1.36 -3.35 -9.82
N ARG A 65 0.37 -4.24 -9.65
CA ARG A 65 -0.51 -4.70 -10.73
C ARG A 65 -1.28 -3.57 -11.41
N TYR A 66 -1.75 -2.59 -10.64
CA TYR A 66 -2.51 -1.46 -11.17
C TYR A 66 -1.64 -0.25 -11.51
N ALA A 67 -0.37 -0.23 -11.10
CA ALA A 67 0.56 0.84 -11.41
C ALA A 67 0.76 0.92 -12.93
N GLN A 68 0.76 2.15 -13.44
CA GLN A 68 1.03 2.37 -14.85
C GLN A 68 2.48 2.84 -15.02
N PRO A 69 3.25 2.28 -15.98
CA PRO A 69 4.68 2.59 -16.19
C PRO A 69 5.03 4.07 -16.45
N ARG A 70 4.02 4.95 -16.56
CA ARG A 70 4.17 6.37 -16.87
C ARG A 70 4.16 7.28 -15.63
N PHE A 71 3.98 6.73 -14.43
CA PHE A 71 3.82 7.51 -13.19
C PHE A 71 4.92 7.19 -12.17
N PRO A 72 6.08 7.87 -12.23
CA PRO A 72 7.22 7.58 -11.36
C PRO A 72 6.96 7.85 -9.87
N GLU A 73 5.96 8.66 -9.53
CA GLU A 73 5.49 8.85 -8.15
C GLU A 73 4.91 7.57 -7.52
N GLN A 74 4.36 6.67 -8.34
CA GLN A 74 3.88 5.36 -7.90
C GLN A 74 5.06 4.44 -7.61
N ASP A 75 6.17 4.60 -8.34
CA ASP A 75 7.40 3.84 -8.15
C ASP A 75 8.05 4.14 -6.80
N GLU A 76 8.04 5.39 -6.34
CA GLU A 76 8.58 5.75 -5.01
C GLU A 76 7.80 5.07 -3.88
N CYS A 77 6.47 5.12 -3.94
CA CYS A 77 5.65 4.52 -2.88
C CYS A 77 5.71 2.99 -2.90
N LEU A 78 5.77 2.38 -4.09
CA LEU A 78 6.00 0.94 -4.26
C LEU A 78 7.38 0.55 -3.73
N TYR A 79 8.42 1.29 -4.06
CA TYR A 79 9.79 1.03 -3.61
C TYR A 79 9.90 1.08 -2.07
N GLN A 80 9.37 2.13 -1.44
CA GLN A 80 9.36 2.29 0.01
C GLN A 80 8.64 1.13 0.72
N ALA A 81 7.46 0.76 0.22
CA ALA A 81 6.69 -0.35 0.76
C ALA A 81 7.42 -1.70 0.57
N TRP A 82 8.03 -1.92 -0.58
CA TRP A 82 8.81 -3.12 -0.88
C TRP A 82 10.06 -3.23 0.00
N GLU A 83 10.82 -2.15 0.17
CA GLU A 83 12.02 -2.11 1.03
C GLU A 83 11.66 -2.46 2.47
N LYS A 84 10.58 -1.89 3.01
CA LYS A 84 10.08 -2.22 4.35
C LYS A 84 9.63 -3.68 4.44
N LEU A 85 8.91 -4.19 3.44
CA LEU A 85 8.48 -5.60 3.40
C LEU A 85 9.65 -6.55 3.35
N LYS A 86 10.67 -6.27 2.53
CA LYS A 86 11.92 -7.04 2.43
C LYS A 86 12.74 -6.98 3.72
N GLY A 87 12.84 -5.81 4.34
CA GLY A 87 13.50 -5.63 5.63
C GLY A 87 12.92 -6.52 6.72
N SER A 88 11.59 -6.67 6.73
CA SER A 88 10.88 -7.58 7.64
C SER A 88 10.92 -9.04 7.19
N ALA A 89 10.88 -9.31 5.88
CA ALA A 89 10.91 -10.65 5.29
C ALA A 89 12.30 -11.30 5.29
N ASN A 90 13.39 -10.54 5.48
CA ASN A 90 14.72 -11.09 5.76
C ASN A 90 14.79 -11.88 7.09
N SER A 91 13.70 -11.91 7.88
CA SER A 91 13.52 -12.85 9.01
C SER A 91 12.86 -14.17 8.60
N SER A 92 12.33 -14.29 7.39
CA SER A 92 11.68 -15.49 6.83
C SER A 92 12.03 -15.67 5.36
N GLU A 93 13.22 -16.23 5.15
CA GLU A 93 13.87 -16.82 3.97
C GLU A 93 13.04 -17.28 2.76
N TYR A 94 12.19 -16.45 2.17
CA TYR A 94 11.44 -16.84 0.96
C TYR A 94 11.20 -15.64 0.04
N TRP A 95 11.36 -15.89 -1.27
CA TRP A 95 10.90 -15.07 -2.40
C TRP A 95 11.89 -14.08 -3.05
N VAL A 96 13.09 -14.55 -3.38
CA VAL A 96 13.84 -13.97 -4.54
C VAL A 96 13.29 -14.59 -5.81
N SER A 97 12.14 -14.13 -6.32
CA SER A 97 11.67 -14.48 -7.67
C SER A 97 10.62 -13.46 -8.12
N GLY A 98 11.01 -12.43 -8.88
CA GLY A 98 9.98 -11.66 -9.58
C GLY A 98 10.27 -10.22 -10.00
N HIS A 99 11.48 -9.70 -9.89
CA HIS A 99 11.85 -8.45 -10.57
C HIS A 99 12.80 -8.78 -11.71
N ARG A 100 12.22 -9.01 -12.88
CA ARG A 100 12.90 -9.01 -14.17
C ARG A 100 12.48 -7.76 -14.92
#